data_AF-H2B386-F1
#
_entry.id   AF-H2B386-F1
#
_cell.length_a   1.000
_cell.length_b   1.000
_cell.length_c   1.000
_cell.angle_alpha   90.00
_cell.angle_beta   90.00
_cell.angle_gamma   90.00
#
_symmetry.space_group_name_H-M   'P 1'
#
loop_
_entity.id
_entity.type
_entity.pdbx_description
1 polymer ?
#
loop_
_entity_poly.entity_id
_entity_poly.type
_entity_poly.pdbx_seq_one_letter_code
_entity_poly.pdbx_strand_id
1 'polypeptide(L)'
;GSTGDIILLGTTTPQLEEIFWTLTHDMNQDLGGSGSNLRTPSDCVGQARCEWACFDTQALCHDLTIEYQDELHRPAFPYKFKFKFDGCPNCCVASIARADISFVGTWRDNIRIDQEAVKAYVGGELPPNGGSHSGRDWGPFDI
;
A
#
# COMPACT_ATOMS: atom_id res chain seq x y z
N GLY A 1 3.35 12.12 8.65
CA GLY A 1 2.95 10.77 8.21
C GLY A 1 3.36 10.58 6.76
N SER A 2 4.28 9.65 6.51
CA SER A 2 4.87 9.39 5.18
C SER A 2 3.79 9.02 4.16
N THR A 3 4.01 9.37 2.88
CA THR A 3 2.97 9.29 1.84
C THR A 3 3.26 8.20 0.81
N GLY A 4 4.48 8.13 0.26
CA GLY A 4 4.90 7.09 -0.69
C GLY A 4 5.98 7.54 -1.67
N ASP A 5 6.19 8.86 -1.80
CA ASP A 5 7.11 9.47 -2.75
C ASP A 5 8.57 9.05 -2.57
N ILE A 6 9.29 8.95 -3.68
CA ILE A 6 10.76 8.99 -3.70
C ILE A 6 11.20 10.39 -3.28
N ILE A 7 12.13 10.49 -2.33
CA ILE A 7 12.60 11.77 -1.78
C ILE A 7 14.00 12.08 -2.28
N LEU A 8 14.13 13.08 -3.16
CA LEU A 8 15.41 13.64 -3.58
C LEU A 8 15.83 14.75 -2.60
N LEU A 9 16.61 14.39 -1.58
CA LEU A 9 16.91 15.28 -0.46
C LEU A 9 18.12 16.18 -0.74
N GLY A 10 17.84 17.41 -1.16
CA GLY A 10 18.82 18.49 -1.25
C GLY A 10 19.19 18.84 -2.69
N THR A 11 18.88 20.09 -3.07
CA THR A 11 19.28 20.70 -4.33
C THR A 11 19.20 22.22 -4.19
N THR A 12 19.42 22.97 -5.27
CA THR A 12 19.30 24.43 -5.31
C THR A 12 18.16 24.86 -6.22
N THR A 13 17.61 26.07 -6.02
CA THR A 13 16.49 26.60 -6.83
C THR A 13 16.73 26.51 -8.35
N PRO A 14 17.92 26.82 -8.88
CA PRO A 14 18.17 26.72 -10.33
C PRO A 14 18.09 25.30 -10.90
N GLN A 15 18.19 24.26 -10.06
CA GLN A 15 18.15 22.87 -10.51
C GLN A 15 16.73 22.30 -10.58
N LEU A 16 15.71 22.99 -10.04
CA LEU A 16 14.36 22.43 -9.94
C LEU A 16 13.76 22.12 -11.33
N GLU A 17 13.83 23.08 -12.25
CA GLU A 17 13.31 22.90 -13.62
C GLU A 17 14.17 21.92 -14.44
N GLU A 18 15.49 21.92 -14.26
CA GLU A 18 16.40 20.97 -14.93
C GLU A 18 16.11 19.52 -14.51
N ILE A 19 15.89 19.31 -13.22
CA ILE A 19 15.49 18.00 -12.68
C ILE A 19 14.11 17.63 -13.21
N PHE A 20 13.14 18.54 -13.16
CA PHE A 20 11.78 18.27 -13.64
C PHE A 20 11.76 17.94 -15.14
N TRP A 21 12.54 18.65 -15.95
CA TRP A 21 12.72 18.36 -17.37
C TRP A 21 13.26 16.95 -17.59
N THR A 22 14.35 16.59 -16.90
CA THR A 22 14.96 15.26 -17.00
C THR A 22 13.97 14.17 -16.57
N LEU A 23 13.28 14.35 -15.45
CA LEU A 23 12.29 13.39 -14.95
C LEU A 23 11.18 13.15 -15.99
N THR A 24 10.65 14.21 -16.60
CA THR A 24 9.52 14.11 -17.53
C THR A 24 9.93 13.66 -18.92
N HIS A 25 11.00 14.19 -19.49
CA HIS A 25 11.40 13.96 -20.89
C HIS A 25 12.27 12.71 -21.06
N ASP A 26 13.14 12.42 -20.08
CA ASP A 26 14.10 11.31 -20.20
C ASP A 26 13.67 10.08 -19.40
N MET A 27 12.87 10.26 -18.34
CA MET A 27 12.49 9.18 -17.42
C MET A 27 10.99 8.86 -17.42
N ASN A 28 10.17 9.66 -18.10
CA ASN A 28 8.71 9.53 -18.10
C ASN A 28 8.12 9.42 -16.68
N GLN A 29 8.63 10.24 -15.76
CA GLN A 29 8.28 10.26 -14.35
C GLN A 29 7.86 11.66 -13.93
N ASP A 30 6.77 11.75 -13.17
CA ASP A 30 6.26 13.02 -12.65
C ASP A 30 6.61 13.21 -11.16
N LEU A 31 6.37 14.43 -10.67
CA LEU A 31 6.46 14.83 -9.27
C LEU A 31 5.29 14.28 -8.45
N GLY A 32 5.54 14.10 -7.15
CA GLY A 32 4.52 13.83 -6.16
C GLY A 32 3.73 15.07 -5.72
N GLY A 33 2.70 14.86 -4.88
CA GLY A 33 1.81 15.92 -4.41
C GLY A 33 2.24 16.59 -3.09
N SER A 34 2.16 17.92 -3.01
CA SER A 34 2.31 18.68 -1.76
C SER A 34 1.43 19.95 -1.74
N GLY A 35 0.98 20.38 -0.55
CA GLY A 35 0.04 21.51 -0.40
C GLY A 35 -1.37 21.10 0.05
N SER A 36 -2.37 21.92 -0.28
CA SER A 36 -3.80 21.67 -0.02
C SER A 36 -4.47 21.04 -1.24
N ASN A 37 -4.05 19.81 -1.54
CA ASN A 37 -4.38 18.99 -2.70
C ASN A 37 -4.53 17.52 -2.30
N LEU A 38 -4.89 16.68 -3.27
CA LEU A 38 -4.59 15.26 -3.22
C LEU A 38 -3.08 15.06 -3.09
N ARG A 39 -2.65 14.19 -2.19
CA ARG A 39 -1.27 13.73 -2.10
C ARG A 39 -1.12 12.39 -2.79
N THR A 40 0.11 12.07 -3.14
CA THR A 40 0.50 10.80 -3.77
C THR A 40 -0.18 9.61 -3.10
N PRO A 41 -1.09 8.92 -3.81
CA PRO A 41 -1.70 7.70 -3.30
C PRO A 41 -0.65 6.61 -3.07
N SER A 42 -0.94 5.68 -2.17
CA SER A 42 -0.09 4.50 -1.96
C SER A 42 -0.88 3.28 -1.51
N ASP A 43 -0.35 2.11 -1.82
CA ASP A 43 -0.99 0.82 -1.61
C ASP A 43 -0.05 -0.20 -0.95
N CYS A 44 -0.63 -1.29 -0.44
CA CYS A 44 0.13 -2.47 -0.08
C CYS A 44 0.46 -3.31 -1.32
N VAL A 45 1.42 -4.25 -1.20
CA VAL A 45 1.86 -5.10 -2.33
C VAL A 45 0.71 -5.85 -3.04
N GLY A 46 -0.42 -6.05 -2.37
CA GLY A 46 -1.63 -6.59 -3.00
C GLY A 46 -1.42 -7.94 -3.67
N GLN A 47 -2.09 -8.14 -4.79
CA GLN A 47 -2.09 -9.41 -5.54
C GLN A 47 -0.73 -9.75 -6.16
N ALA A 48 0.22 -8.80 -6.24
CA ALA A 48 1.54 -9.08 -6.79
C ALA A 48 2.31 -10.13 -5.97
N ARG A 49 2.06 -10.21 -4.65
CA ARG A 49 2.74 -11.19 -3.77
C ARG A 49 2.03 -11.49 -2.45
N CYS A 50 0.72 -11.29 -2.35
CA CYS A 50 -0.05 -11.63 -1.16
C CYS A 50 -1.30 -12.43 -1.55
N GLU A 51 -1.43 -13.62 -0.97
CA GLU A 51 -2.54 -14.54 -1.13
C GLU A 51 -3.83 -14.09 -0.41
N TRP A 52 -3.76 -13.02 0.38
CA TRP A 52 -4.90 -12.44 1.11
C TRP A 52 -5.52 -11.22 0.43
N ALA A 53 -4.95 -10.75 -0.69
CA ALA A 53 -5.44 -9.55 -1.37
C ALA A 53 -6.83 -9.78 -1.99
N CYS A 54 -7.81 -9.02 -1.52
CA CYS A 54 -9.21 -9.14 -1.93
C CYS A 54 -9.55 -8.35 -3.23
N PHE A 55 -8.64 -7.48 -3.68
CA PHE A 55 -8.74 -6.75 -4.94
C PHE A 55 -7.34 -6.33 -5.40
N ASP A 56 -7.22 -5.87 -6.65
CA ASP A 56 -5.97 -5.35 -7.18
C ASP A 56 -5.70 -3.93 -6.67
N THR A 57 -4.93 -3.84 -5.58
CA THR A 57 -4.61 -2.57 -4.91
C THR A 57 -3.72 -1.68 -5.75
N GLN A 58 -2.77 -2.25 -6.48
CA GLN A 58 -1.82 -1.52 -7.32
C GLN A 58 -2.53 -0.90 -8.52
N ALA A 59 -3.39 -1.67 -9.19
CA ALA A 59 -4.15 -1.16 -10.33
C ALA A 59 -5.06 -0.01 -9.92
N LEU A 60 -5.83 -0.14 -8.82
CA LEU A 60 -6.71 0.95 -8.35
C LEU A 60 -5.91 2.18 -7.88
N CYS A 61 -4.78 1.95 -7.19
CA CYS A 61 -3.91 3.03 -6.77
C CYS A 61 -3.37 3.83 -7.96
N HIS A 62 -2.88 3.12 -8.99
CA HIS A 62 -2.39 3.75 -10.20
C HIS A 62 -3.49 4.48 -10.97
N ASP A 63 -4.64 3.82 -11.20
CA ASP A 63 -5.77 4.37 -11.93
C ASP A 63 -6.25 5.69 -11.32
N LEU A 64 -6.50 5.71 -10.00
CA LEU A 64 -6.92 6.95 -9.33
C LEU A 64 -5.81 8.00 -9.22
N THR A 65 -4.54 7.59 -9.26
CA THR A 65 -3.42 8.55 -9.34
C THR A 65 -3.41 9.26 -10.69
N ILE A 66 -3.69 8.55 -11.78
CA ILE A 66 -3.74 9.13 -13.14
C ILE A 66 -5.03 9.93 -13.36
N GLU A 67 -6.17 9.44 -12.89
CA GLU A 67 -7.47 10.12 -13.01
C GLU A 67 -7.45 11.49 -12.33
N TYR A 68 -6.89 11.59 -11.12
CA TYR A 68 -6.89 12.82 -10.32
C TYR A 68 -5.54 13.57 -10.33
N GLN A 69 -4.84 13.56 -11.47
CA GLN A 69 -3.57 14.29 -11.63
C GLN A 69 -3.73 15.80 -11.38
N ASP A 70 -4.82 16.41 -11.85
CA ASP A 70 -5.06 17.85 -11.65
C ASP A 70 -5.18 18.19 -10.16
N GLU A 71 -6.00 17.44 -9.43
CA GLU A 71 -6.19 17.61 -7.98
C GLU A 71 -4.93 17.29 -7.17
N LEU A 72 -3.97 16.56 -7.73
CA LEU A 72 -2.68 16.26 -7.12
C LEU A 72 -1.66 17.37 -7.37
N HIS A 73 -1.53 17.87 -8.60
CA HIS A 73 -0.54 18.91 -8.93
C HIS A 73 -1.00 20.33 -8.61
N ARG A 74 -2.32 20.59 -8.60
CA ARG A 74 -2.88 21.96 -8.46
C ARG A 74 -3.77 22.04 -7.21
N PRO A 75 -3.28 22.65 -6.12
CA PRO A 75 -4.06 22.80 -4.87
C PRO A 75 -5.42 23.47 -5.07
N ALA A 76 -6.49 22.67 -5.02
CA ALA A 76 -7.89 23.10 -5.14
C ALA A 76 -8.74 22.79 -3.89
N PHE A 77 -8.16 22.14 -2.88
CA PHE A 77 -8.89 21.71 -1.68
C PHE A 77 -8.66 22.65 -0.49
N PRO A 78 -9.56 22.66 0.52
CA PRO A 78 -9.34 23.42 1.74
C PRO A 78 -8.09 23.00 2.52
N TYR A 79 -7.72 21.71 2.45
CA TYR A 79 -6.52 21.16 3.07
C TYR A 79 -6.04 19.92 2.34
N LYS A 80 -4.98 19.28 2.85
CA LYS A 80 -4.42 18.05 2.26
C LYS A 80 -5.46 16.92 2.26
N PHE A 81 -5.43 16.08 1.23
CA PHE A 81 -6.27 14.89 1.11
C PHE A 81 -5.42 13.70 0.67
N LYS A 82 -5.71 12.49 1.17
CA LYS A 82 -4.92 11.28 0.90
C LYS A 82 -5.80 10.08 0.61
N PHE A 83 -5.43 9.32 -0.40
CA PHE A 83 -5.92 7.96 -0.64
C PHE A 83 -4.88 6.93 -0.21
N LYS A 84 -5.34 5.82 0.39
CA LYS A 84 -4.53 4.62 0.57
C LYS A 84 -5.32 3.33 0.41
N PHE A 85 -4.68 2.30 -0.11
CA PHE A 85 -5.32 1.05 -0.51
C PHE A 85 -4.68 -0.16 0.17
N ASP A 86 -5.47 -0.81 1.01
CA ASP A 86 -5.10 -2.06 1.69
C ASP A 86 -5.93 -3.22 1.15
N GLY A 87 -5.26 -4.24 0.64
CA GLY A 87 -5.92 -5.39 0.02
C GLY A 87 -6.70 -6.28 0.99
N CYS A 88 -6.46 -6.14 2.31
CA CYS A 88 -7.17 -6.87 3.35
C CYS A 88 -7.09 -6.12 4.70
N PRO A 89 -7.82 -6.57 5.75
CA PRO A 89 -7.84 -5.89 7.05
C PRO A 89 -6.52 -5.88 7.83
N ASN A 90 -5.48 -6.63 7.41
CA ASN A 90 -4.15 -6.55 8.02
C ASN A 90 -3.48 -5.17 7.82
N CYS A 91 -3.98 -4.38 6.87
CA CYS A 91 -3.70 -2.95 6.78
C CYS A 91 -2.19 -2.61 6.65
N CYS A 92 -1.49 -3.32 5.76
CA CYS A 92 -0.04 -3.22 5.57
C CYS A 92 0.46 -1.83 5.14
N VAL A 93 -0.33 -1.01 4.43
CA VAL A 93 0.02 0.39 4.13
C VAL A 93 -0.55 1.38 5.17
N ALA A 94 -1.27 0.85 6.17
CA ALA A 94 -1.89 1.60 7.27
C ALA A 94 -2.84 2.70 6.79
N SER A 95 -3.69 2.37 5.80
CA SER A 95 -4.67 3.29 5.21
C SER A 95 -5.57 3.94 6.26
N ILE A 96 -6.15 3.15 7.16
CA ILE A 96 -7.09 3.60 8.20
C ILE A 96 -6.51 4.69 9.13
N ALA A 97 -5.19 4.73 9.31
CA ALA A 97 -4.53 5.67 10.21
C ALA A 97 -3.85 6.84 9.49
N ARG A 98 -3.67 6.75 8.16
CA ARG A 98 -2.74 7.64 7.43
C ARG A 98 -3.30 8.12 6.08
N ALA A 99 -4.61 7.98 5.85
CA ALA A 99 -5.32 8.49 4.70
C ALA A 99 -6.66 9.12 5.12
N ASP A 100 -7.13 10.07 4.32
CA ASP A 100 -8.43 10.72 4.50
C ASP A 100 -9.55 9.83 3.94
N ILE A 101 -9.25 9.10 2.85
CA ILE A 101 -10.06 7.95 2.38
C ILE A 101 -9.21 6.69 2.41
N SER A 102 -9.75 5.69 3.09
CA SER A 102 -9.14 4.38 3.30
C SER A 102 -9.92 3.33 2.52
N PHE A 103 -9.28 2.68 1.55
CA PHE A 103 -9.84 1.54 0.83
C PHE A 103 -9.32 0.25 1.45
N VAL A 104 -10.18 -0.54 2.08
CA VAL A 104 -9.79 -1.79 2.76
C VAL A 104 -10.58 -2.95 2.19
N GLY A 105 -9.88 -3.90 1.59
CA GLY A 105 -10.43 -5.07 0.93
C GLY A 105 -11.05 -6.06 1.91
N THR A 106 -12.11 -6.73 1.47
CA THR A 106 -12.76 -7.81 2.20
C THR A 106 -13.48 -8.75 1.24
N TRP A 107 -14.04 -9.83 1.78
CA TRP A 107 -14.93 -10.76 1.09
C TRP A 107 -16.29 -10.81 1.81
N ARG A 108 -17.31 -11.38 1.16
CA ARG A 108 -18.68 -11.42 1.69
C ARG A 108 -19.27 -12.83 1.81
N ASP A 109 -18.52 -13.82 1.35
CA ASP A 109 -18.83 -15.24 1.42
C ASP A 109 -18.07 -15.92 2.56
N ASN A 110 -18.07 -17.25 2.58
CA ASN A 110 -17.47 -18.03 3.67
C ASN A 110 -15.96 -18.15 3.51
N ILE A 111 -15.24 -18.21 4.64
CA ILE A 111 -13.84 -18.63 4.65
C ILE A 111 -13.74 -20.06 4.09
N ARG A 112 -12.78 -20.26 3.17
CA ARG A 112 -12.48 -21.57 2.57
C ARG A 112 -11.62 -22.37 3.54
N ILE A 113 -12.05 -23.59 3.88
CA ILE A 113 -11.38 -24.44 4.87
C ILE A 113 -10.90 -25.73 4.21
N ASP A 114 -9.59 -25.97 4.27
CA ASP A 114 -8.96 -27.23 3.88
C ASP A 114 -8.68 -28.07 5.14
N GLN A 115 -9.43 -29.16 5.31
CA GLN A 115 -9.34 -30.03 6.49
C GLN A 115 -8.05 -30.85 6.53
N GLU A 116 -7.37 -31.06 5.40
CA GLU A 116 -6.08 -31.74 5.36
C GLU A 116 -4.98 -30.81 5.91
N ALA A 117 -4.96 -29.56 5.45
CA ALA A 117 -4.06 -28.54 5.99
C ALA A 117 -4.30 -28.28 7.49
N VAL A 118 -5.56 -28.25 7.95
CA VAL A 118 -5.90 -28.12 9.38
C VAL A 118 -5.25 -29.25 10.19
N LYS A 119 -5.35 -30.50 9.74
CA LYS A 119 -4.73 -31.64 10.41
C LYS A 119 -3.20 -31.54 10.40
N ALA A 120 -2.60 -31.06 9.31
CA ALA A 120 -1.16 -30.85 9.21
C ALA A 120 -0.66 -29.79 10.22
N TYR A 121 -1.42 -28.72 10.49
CA TYR A 121 -1.13 -27.79 11.59
C TYR A 121 -1.21 -28.48 12.96
N VAL A 122 -2.30 -29.19 13.26
CA VAL A 122 -2.47 -29.91 14.54
C VAL A 122 -1.40 -30.98 14.73
N GLY A 123 -0.97 -31.65 13.66
CA GLY A 123 0.11 -32.65 13.65
C GLY A 123 1.52 -32.06 13.75
N GLY A 124 1.68 -30.73 13.67
CA GLY A 124 2.97 -30.05 13.73
C GLY A 124 3.78 -30.07 12.43
N GLU A 125 3.20 -30.48 11.31
CA GLU A 125 3.85 -30.47 9.99
C GLU A 125 3.95 -29.05 9.41
N LEU A 126 2.96 -28.19 9.72
CA LEU A 126 2.93 -26.79 9.31
C LEU A 126 3.13 -25.87 10.53
N PRO A 127 4.06 -24.89 10.47
CA PRO A 127 4.28 -23.98 11.58
C PRO A 127 3.18 -22.90 11.64
N PRO A 128 2.60 -22.58 12.82
CA PRO A 128 1.59 -21.54 12.94
C PRO A 128 2.13 -20.17 12.52
N ASN A 129 1.27 -19.34 11.94
CA ASN A 129 1.58 -17.98 11.49
C ASN A 129 2.81 -17.90 10.55
N GLY A 130 2.96 -18.89 9.67
CA GLY A 130 4.10 -18.97 8.73
C GLY A 130 5.46 -19.05 9.41
N GLY A 131 5.53 -19.48 10.68
CA GLY A 131 6.78 -19.59 11.44
C GLY A 131 7.29 -18.27 12.04
N SER A 132 6.46 -17.22 12.10
CA SER A 132 6.85 -15.90 12.62
C SER A 132 7.37 -15.89 14.07
N HIS A 133 7.12 -16.96 14.84
CA HIS A 133 7.50 -17.09 16.26
C HIS A 133 8.59 -18.14 16.53
N SER A 134 9.24 -18.66 15.48
CA SER A 134 10.27 -19.72 15.58
C SER A 134 11.51 -19.36 16.41
N GLY A 135 11.71 -18.07 16.75
CA GLY A 135 12.82 -17.61 17.58
C GLY A 135 12.68 -17.91 19.09
N ARG A 136 11.57 -18.50 19.54
CA ARG A 136 11.33 -18.88 20.94
C ARG A 136 10.52 -20.18 21.00
N ASP A 137 10.76 -20.98 22.04
CA ASP A 137 9.93 -22.14 22.36
C ASP A 137 8.62 -21.69 23.04
N TRP A 138 7.51 -21.97 22.39
CA TRP A 138 6.14 -21.68 22.85
C TRP A 138 5.35 -22.96 23.17
N GLY A 139 5.98 -24.14 23.07
CA GLY A 139 5.30 -25.43 23.07
C GLY A 139 4.69 -25.80 21.71
N PRO A 140 4.06 -26.98 21.62
CA PRO A 140 3.35 -27.40 20.41
C PRO A 140 2.17 -26.47 20.12
N PHE A 141 1.78 -26.40 18.85
CA PHE A 141 0.57 -25.70 18.44
C PHE A 141 -0.67 -26.36 19.07
N ASP A 142 -1.57 -25.54 19.60
CA ASP A 142 -2.87 -25.93 20.15
C ASP A 142 -3.93 -25.06 19.46
N ILE A 143 -4.89 -25.69 18.76
CA ILE A 143 -5.79 -25.05 17.78
C ILE A 143 -7.03 -24.40 18.40
#